data_AF-A0A523THL6-F1
#
_entry.id   AF-A0A523THL6-F1
#
_cell.length_a   1.000
_cell.length_b   1.000
_cell.length_c   1.000
_cell.angle_alpha   90.00
_cell.angle_beta   90.00
_cell.angle_gamma   90.00
#
_symmetry.space_group_name_H-M   'P 1'
#
loop_
_entity.id
_entity.type
_entity.pdbx_description
1 polymer ?
#
loop_
_entity_poly.entity_id
_entity_poly.type
_entity_poly.pdbx_seq_one_letter_code
_entity_poly.pdbx_strand_id
1 'polypeptide(L)'
;SFRITVDEGDGTWKGQVGLVTTTLDNLDKEISNFRESLAVVCGPPVMMKFTTLKLLDIGYRDENIHLSMEKNMSCGLGRCGHCQMGEYLVCRDGPVFTYDEVKNIPNIWD
;
A
#
# COMPACT_ATOMS: atom_id res chain seq x y z
N SER A 1 6.63 15.99 11.60
CA SER A 1 6.54 15.02 12.71
C SER A 1 6.28 13.65 12.12
N PHE A 2 6.81 12.57 12.70
CA PHE A 2 6.51 11.20 12.26
C PHE A 2 5.17 10.75 12.86
N ARG A 3 4.34 10.08 12.05
CA ARG A 3 3.09 9.48 12.50
C ARG A 3 3.28 7.97 12.58
N ILE A 4 3.11 7.41 13.78
CA ILE A 4 3.34 5.99 14.05
C ILE A 4 2.21 5.45 14.92
N THR A 5 1.80 4.22 14.64
CA THR A 5 0.77 3.51 15.39
C THR A 5 1.17 2.05 15.58
N VAL A 6 0.63 1.43 16.62
CA VAL A 6 0.72 -0.01 16.88
C VAL A 6 -0.69 -0.57 17.11
N ASP A 7 -0.89 -1.86 16.88
CA ASP A 7 -2.19 -2.50 17.16
C ASP A 7 -2.47 -2.53 18.67
N GLU A 8 -1.45 -2.84 19.47
CA GLU A 8 -1.49 -2.80 20.92
C GLU A 8 -0.23 -2.13 21.47
N GLY A 9 -0.41 -1.11 22.32
CA GLY A 9 0.69 -0.44 23.01
C GLY A 9 1.09 -1.16 24.29
N ASP A 10 2.38 -1.18 24.61
CA ASP A 10 2.86 -1.60 25.92
C ASP A 10 2.83 -0.45 26.94
N GLY A 11 3.24 -0.71 28.18
CA GLY A 11 3.28 0.29 29.25
C GLY A 11 4.26 1.46 29.01
N THR A 12 5.09 1.38 27.98
CA THR A 12 6.06 2.42 27.60
C THR A 12 5.67 3.17 26.32
N TRP A 13 4.69 2.66 25.58
CA TRP A 13 4.22 3.25 24.33
C TRP A 13 3.49 4.58 24.56
N LYS A 14 3.89 5.60 23.81
CA LYS A 14 3.31 6.97 23.88
C LYS A 14 2.70 7.43 22.54
N GLY A 15 2.77 6.60 21.51
CA GLY A 15 2.26 6.91 20.18
C GLY A 15 0.77 6.58 20.03
N GLN A 16 0.28 6.62 18.79
CA GLN A 16 -1.10 6.22 18.50
C GLN A 16 -1.26 4.70 18.65
N VAL A 17 -2.47 4.25 18.98
CA VAL A 17 -2.85 2.83 19.01
C VAL A 17 -4.06 2.66 18.09
N GLY A 18 -3.99 1.69 17.19
CA GLY A 18 -5.01 1.42 16.18
C GLY A 18 -4.44 1.18 14.78
N LEU A 19 -5.34 1.04 13.81
CA LEU A 19 -5.00 0.71 12.42
C LEU A 19 -4.12 1.78 11.76
N VAL A 20 -3.24 1.34 10.85
CA VAL A 20 -2.35 2.24 10.08
C VAL A 20 -3.11 3.34 9.33
N THR A 21 -4.34 3.09 8.90
CA THR A 21 -5.19 4.07 8.19
C THR A 21 -5.47 5.32 9.03
N THR A 22 -5.46 5.23 10.36
CA THR A 22 -5.66 6.38 11.27
C THR A 22 -4.50 7.37 11.20
N THR A 23 -3.31 6.92 10.79
CA THR A 23 -2.15 7.79 10.59
C THR A 23 -2.33 8.75 9.42
N LEU A 24 -3.33 8.53 8.56
CA LEU A 24 -3.65 9.40 7.43
C LEU A 24 -4.69 10.48 7.77
N ASP A 25 -5.24 10.48 8.98
CA ASP A 25 -6.30 11.43 9.37
C ASP A 25 -5.76 12.86 9.53
N ASN A 26 -6.51 13.87 9.07
CA ASN A 26 -6.12 15.29 9.11
C ASN A 26 -4.84 15.65 8.34
N LEU A 27 -4.39 14.82 7.39
CA LEU A 27 -3.19 15.10 6.58
C LEU A 27 -3.30 16.43 5.83
N ASP A 28 -4.51 16.76 5.36
CA ASP A 28 -4.87 17.98 4.65
C ASP A 28 -4.68 19.26 5.49
N LYS A 29 -4.84 19.17 6.81
CA LYS A 29 -4.64 20.30 7.73
C LYS A 29 -3.17 20.55 8.04
N GLU A 30 -2.34 19.54 7.92
CA GLU A 30 -0.92 19.59 8.30
C GLU A 30 0.01 19.78 7.09
N ILE A 31 -0.40 19.33 5.91
CA ILE A 31 0.41 19.33 4.69
C ILE A 31 -0.46 19.84 3.54
N SER A 32 -0.27 21.09 3.11
CA SER A 32 -1.12 21.72 2.10
C SER A 32 -1.15 21.00 0.75
N ASN A 33 -0.01 20.43 0.33
CA ASN A 33 0.18 19.87 -1.02
C ASN A 33 0.32 18.34 -1.00
N PHE A 34 -0.19 17.65 0.02
CA PHE A 34 0.03 16.21 0.16
C PHE A 34 -0.50 15.40 -1.04
N ARG A 35 -1.52 15.89 -1.75
CA ARG A 35 -2.11 15.23 -2.93
C ARG A 35 -1.18 15.18 -4.14
N GLU A 36 -0.17 16.05 -4.17
CA GLU A 36 0.88 16.06 -5.21
C GLU A 36 2.03 15.10 -4.88
N SER A 37 2.03 14.53 -3.67
CA SER A 37 3.05 13.56 -3.25
C SER A 37 2.74 12.15 -3.74
N LEU A 38 3.74 11.27 -3.62
CA LEU A 38 3.58 9.84 -3.86
C LEU A 38 3.30 9.13 -2.54
N ALA A 39 2.34 8.21 -2.54
CA ALA A 39 2.13 7.27 -1.45
C ALA A 39 2.81 5.95 -1.80
N VAL A 40 3.61 5.40 -0.88
CA VAL A 40 4.24 4.09 -1.05
C VAL A 40 3.69 3.18 0.04
N VAL A 41 3.10 2.05 -0.35
CA VAL A 41 2.43 1.12 0.56
C VAL A 41 3.01 -0.27 0.38
N CYS A 42 3.44 -0.88 1.49
CA CYS A 42 3.91 -2.26 1.55
C CYS A 42 3.40 -2.91 2.85
N GLY A 43 3.14 -4.22 2.81
CA GLY A 43 2.69 -4.99 3.98
C GLY A 43 1.56 -5.96 3.63
N PRO A 44 0.83 -6.47 4.64
CA PRO A 44 -0.20 -7.48 4.42
C PRO A 44 -1.27 -7.01 3.42
N PRO A 45 -1.79 -7.87 2.52
CA PRO A 45 -2.72 -7.46 1.47
C PRO A 45 -3.98 -6.74 1.97
N VAL A 46 -4.54 -7.18 3.11
CA VAL A 46 -5.68 -6.52 3.76
C VAL A 46 -5.34 -5.09 4.22
N MET A 47 -4.12 -4.89 4.74
CA MET A 47 -3.65 -3.58 5.17
C MET A 47 -3.44 -2.67 3.95
N MET A 48 -2.82 -3.19 2.89
CA MET A 48 -2.60 -2.44 1.66
C MET A 48 -3.92 -2.02 1.02
N LYS A 49 -4.92 -2.90 1.01
CA LYS A 49 -6.27 -2.62 0.50
C LYS A 49 -6.90 -1.43 1.20
N PHE A 50 -7.03 -1.48 2.53
CA PHE A 50 -7.69 -0.42 3.29
C PHE A 50 -6.88 0.88 3.31
N THR A 51 -5.55 0.79 3.29
CA THR A 51 -4.67 1.97 3.13
C THR A 51 -4.89 2.63 1.77
N THR A 52 -4.95 1.86 0.70
CA THR A 52 -5.24 2.37 -0.66
C THR A 52 -6.60 3.05 -0.71
N LEU A 53 -7.65 2.41 -0.19
CA LEU A 53 -8.99 3.01 -0.13
C LEU A 53 -9.01 4.33 0.65
N LYS A 54 -8.28 4.40 1.78
CA LYS A 54 -8.17 5.63 2.57
C LYS A 54 -7.40 6.73 1.81
N LEU A 55 -6.35 6.39 1.08
CA LEU A 55 -5.59 7.33 0.25
C LEU A 55 -6.47 7.93 -0.86
N LEU A 56 -7.28 7.11 -1.51
CA LEU A 56 -8.27 7.56 -2.50
C LEU A 56 -9.31 8.49 -1.88
N ASP A 57 -9.86 8.13 -0.72
CA ASP A 57 -10.85 8.93 0.02
C ASP A 57 -10.33 10.34 0.36
N ILE A 58 -9.04 10.47 0.74
CA ILE A 58 -8.44 11.78 1.02
C ILE A 58 -7.95 12.54 -0.23
N GLY A 59 -8.05 11.92 -1.41
CA GLY A 59 -7.84 12.56 -2.71
C GLY A 59 -6.48 12.33 -3.35
N TYR A 60 -5.78 11.23 -3.04
CA TYR A 60 -4.69 10.77 -3.90
C TYR A 60 -5.25 10.28 -5.24
N ARG A 61 -4.48 10.50 -6.31
CA ARG A 61 -4.77 9.94 -7.63
C ARG A 61 -4.19 8.54 -7.74
N ASP A 62 -4.80 7.67 -8.53
CA ASP A 62 -4.43 6.26 -8.69
C ASP A 62 -2.96 6.10 -9.09
N GLU A 63 -2.46 6.95 -9.99
CA GLU A 63 -1.07 6.95 -10.48
C GLU A 63 -0.04 7.37 -9.42
N ASN A 64 -0.48 8.04 -8.35
CA ASN A 64 0.39 8.50 -7.26
C ASN A 64 0.48 7.48 -6.11
N ILE A 65 -0.29 6.37 -6.17
CA ILE A 65 -0.28 5.33 -5.13
C ILE A 65 0.56 4.16 -5.63
N HIS A 66 1.72 3.95 -5.05
CA HIS A 66 2.63 2.84 -5.36
C HIS A 66 2.47 1.71 -4.35
N LEU A 67 2.22 0.51 -4.85
CA LEU A 67 1.95 -0.70 -4.10
C LEU A 67 3.09 -1.70 -4.34
N SER A 68 3.77 -2.11 -3.27
CA SER A 68 4.71 -3.22 -3.31
C SER A 68 3.93 -4.53 -3.22
N MET A 69 3.55 -5.08 -4.37
CA MET A 69 2.72 -6.28 -4.47
C MET A 69 3.51 -7.53 -4.09
N GLU A 70 2.91 -8.37 -3.24
CA GLU A 70 3.48 -9.64 -2.79
C GLU A 70 2.71 -10.81 -3.42
N LYS A 71 3.43 -11.78 -3.99
CA LYS A 71 2.87 -13.05 -4.51
C LYS A 71 3.82 -14.19 -4.19
N ASN A 72 3.30 -15.42 -4.22
CA ASN A 72 4.12 -16.61 -4.02
C ASN A 72 5.19 -16.72 -5.12
N MET A 73 6.44 -16.50 -4.75
CA MET A 73 7.58 -16.64 -5.64
C MET A 73 8.27 -17.97 -5.41
N SER A 74 8.58 -18.68 -6.49
CA SER A 74 9.45 -19.86 -6.45
C SER A 74 10.76 -19.58 -7.17
N CYS A 75 10.72 -19.22 -8.46
CA CYS A 75 11.95 -19.01 -9.24
C CYS A 75 12.56 -17.60 -9.10
N GLY A 76 11.76 -16.55 -8.87
CA GLY A 76 12.24 -15.16 -8.82
C GLY A 76 12.80 -14.58 -10.14
N LEU A 77 12.72 -15.30 -11.26
CA LEU A 77 13.41 -14.96 -12.52
C LEU A 77 12.45 -14.87 -13.73
N GLY A 78 11.14 -14.81 -13.49
CA GLY A 78 10.13 -14.70 -14.56
C GLY A 78 9.93 -15.97 -15.40
N ARG A 79 10.29 -17.15 -14.88
CA ARG A 79 10.22 -18.42 -15.64
C ARG A 79 9.06 -19.35 -15.23
N CYS A 80 8.74 -19.43 -13.93
CA CYS A 80 7.81 -20.44 -13.41
C CYS A 80 6.32 -20.00 -13.39
N GLY A 81 6.03 -18.70 -13.47
CA GLY A 81 4.65 -18.19 -13.41
C GLY A 81 3.97 -18.19 -12.03
N HIS A 82 4.61 -18.68 -10.95
CA HIS A 82 3.95 -18.74 -9.63
C HIS A 82 3.54 -17.37 -9.07
N CYS A 83 4.29 -16.33 -9.44
CA CYS A 83 4.02 -14.95 -9.02
C CYS A 83 3.18 -14.18 -10.04
N GLN A 84 2.35 -14.86 -10.84
CA GLN A 84 1.50 -14.21 -11.82
C GLN A 84 0.38 -13.41 -11.15
N MET A 85 0.14 -12.20 -11.66
CA MET A 85 -0.91 -11.29 -11.23
C MET A 85 -1.47 -10.59 -12.48
N GLY A 86 -2.61 -11.07 -12.97
CA GLY A 86 -3.13 -10.65 -14.27
C GLY A 86 -2.14 -10.99 -15.38
N GLU A 87 -1.73 -9.98 -16.14
CA GLU A 87 -0.71 -10.09 -17.19
C GLU A 87 0.74 -9.99 -16.67
N TYR A 88 0.92 -9.57 -15.42
CA TYR A 88 2.24 -9.33 -14.83
C TYR A 88 2.81 -10.57 -14.15
N LEU A 89 4.13 -10.73 -14.25
CA LEU A 89 4.92 -11.58 -13.37
C LEU A 89 5.57 -10.70 -12.31
N VAL A 90 5.06 -10.72 -11.07
CA VAL A 90 5.51 -9.81 -10.00
C VAL A 90 7.04 -9.83 -9.79
N CYS A 91 7.70 -10.97 -9.92
CA CYS A 91 9.16 -11.07 -9.77
C CYS A 91 9.99 -10.44 -10.92
N ARG A 92 9.37 -10.16 -12.07
CA ARG A 92 10.04 -9.60 -13.25
C ARG A 92 9.55 -8.19 -13.57
N ASP A 93 8.23 -8.02 -13.57
CA ASP A 93 7.56 -6.78 -13.97
C ASP A 93 7.30 -5.86 -12.77
N GLY A 94 7.32 -6.41 -11.55
CA GLY A 94 7.14 -5.68 -10.29
C GLY A 94 8.41 -5.61 -9.44
N PRO A 95 8.32 -5.68 -8.09
CA PRO A 95 7.10 -5.88 -7.29
C PRO A 95 6.28 -4.61 -7.10
N VAL A 96 6.82 -3.44 -7.44
CA VAL A 96 6.16 -2.16 -7.24
C VAL A 96 5.36 -1.78 -8.48
N PHE A 97 4.06 -1.56 -8.29
CA PHE A 97 3.14 -1.08 -9.32
C PHE A 97 2.39 0.15 -8.80
N THR A 98 1.98 1.04 -9.69
CA THR A 98 0.98 2.05 -9.36
C THR A 98 -0.39 1.39 -9.21
N TYR A 99 -1.28 1.99 -8.40
CA TYR A 99 -2.64 1.49 -8.27
C TYR A 99 -3.38 1.57 -9.62
N ASP A 100 -3.09 2.57 -10.45
CA ASP A 100 -3.66 2.70 -11.80
C ASP A 100 -3.39 1.47 -12.68
N GLU A 101 -2.17 0.91 -12.64
CA GLU A 101 -1.79 -0.29 -13.39
C GLU A 101 -2.56 -1.54 -12.95
N VAL A 102 -2.86 -1.67 -11.66
CA VAL A 102 -3.36 -2.94 -11.10
C VAL A 102 -4.84 -2.91 -10.70
N LYS A 103 -5.48 -1.74 -10.55
CA LYS A 103 -6.85 -1.62 -9.99
C LYS A 103 -7.92 -2.43 -10.70
N ASN A 104 -7.71 -2.76 -11.98
CA ASN A 104 -8.66 -3.52 -12.81
C ASN A 104 -8.38 -5.04 -12.81
N ILE A 105 -7.29 -5.50 -12.20
CA ILE A 105 -6.99 -6.92 -12.08
C ILE A 105 -7.90 -7.51 -10.97
N PRO A 106 -8.62 -8.61 -11.23
CA PRO A 106 -9.42 -9.26 -10.20
C PRO A 106 -8.55 -9.76 -9.04
N ASN A 107 -9.06 -9.66 -7.80
CA ASN A 107 -8.44 -10.26 -6.62
C ASN A 107 -6.97 -9.86 -6.39
N ILE A 108 -6.60 -8.60 -6.69
CA ILE A 108 -5.24 -8.09 -6.46
C ILE A 108 -4.80 -8.12 -5.00
N TRP A 109 -5.75 -8.17 -4.07
CA TRP A 109 -5.51 -8.20 -2.63
C TRP A 109 -5.49 -9.62 -2.04
N ASP A 110 -5.60 -10.65 -2.88
CA ASP A 110 -5.57 -12.06 -2.45
C ASP A 110 -4.16 -12.66 -2.53
#